data_AF-A0A485NQ31-F1
#
_entry.id   AF-A0A485NQ31-F1
#
_cell.length_a   1.000
_cell.length_b   1.000
_cell.length_c   1.000
_cell.angle_alpha   90.00
_cell.angle_beta   90.00
_cell.angle_gamma   90.00
#
_symmetry.space_group_name_H-M   'P 1'
#
loop_
_entity.id
_entity.type
_entity.pdbx_description
1 polymer ?
#
loop_
_entity_poly.entity_id
_entity_poly.type
_entity_poly.pdbx_seq_one_letter_code
_entity_poly.pdbx_strand_id
1 'polypeptide(L)'
;MFPFILFSTLFSSTFTEPGELQWICNSSDSSVWYSHCDNMKVPISIAIQPCMSMKGSRGYLHLSFIPRRDIKKLYFNLYLSINSMDLPVRKEVICRGSDDVYSFCRALKGETVNTTVGFSFRGIRFSKGRYRCVAEAITGNTEEMLFCLNFTVIHDPNFN
;
A
#
# COMPACT_ATOMS: atom_id res chain seq x y z
N MET A 1 13.75 -16.76 -58.37
CA MET A 1 12.58 -16.70 -57.47
C MET A 1 13.05 -17.00 -56.06
N PHE A 2 13.16 -15.97 -55.21
CA PHE A 2 13.41 -16.13 -53.77
C PHE A 2 12.67 -14.99 -53.07
N PRO A 3 11.76 -15.25 -52.12
CA PRO A 3 10.91 -14.23 -51.55
C PRO A 3 11.63 -13.44 -50.45
N PHE A 4 11.52 -12.12 -50.51
CA PHE A 4 11.79 -11.22 -49.39
C PHE A 4 10.76 -11.50 -48.28
N ILE A 5 11.18 -12.15 -47.20
CA ILE A 5 10.38 -12.21 -45.98
C ILE A 5 10.70 -10.96 -45.15
N LEU A 6 9.70 -10.10 -45.05
CA LEU A 6 9.62 -8.95 -44.17
C LEU A 6 9.90 -9.37 -42.72
N PHE A 7 11.04 -8.95 -42.17
CA PHE A 7 11.29 -9.00 -40.73
C PHE A 7 10.76 -7.70 -40.13
N SER A 8 9.51 -7.67 -39.74
CA SER A 8 8.92 -6.53 -39.02
C SER A 8 7.91 -7.05 -38.02
N THR A 9 7.99 -6.46 -36.82
CA THR A 9 7.17 -6.68 -35.61
C THR A 9 7.63 -7.76 -34.63
N LEU A 10 8.81 -7.56 -34.02
CA LEU A 10 9.11 -8.05 -32.67
C LEU A 10 9.49 -6.88 -31.76
N PHE A 11 8.58 -5.90 -31.64
CA PHE A 11 8.55 -5.04 -30.46
C PHE A 11 7.21 -5.33 -29.77
N SER A 12 7.17 -6.41 -29.00
CA SER A 12 6.17 -6.55 -27.95
C SER A 12 6.44 -5.43 -26.97
N SER A 13 5.68 -4.35 -27.08
CA SER A 13 5.62 -3.33 -26.07
C SER A 13 5.23 -4.02 -24.77
N THR A 14 6.19 -4.21 -23.87
CA THR A 14 5.92 -4.61 -22.49
C THR A 14 5.30 -3.40 -21.79
N PHE A 15 4.07 -3.05 -22.16
CA PHE A 15 3.24 -2.22 -21.32
C PHE A 15 2.92 -3.07 -20.11
N THR A 16 3.62 -2.80 -19.01
CA THR A 16 3.24 -3.29 -17.69
C THR A 16 1.80 -2.84 -17.48
N GLU A 17 0.86 -3.79 -17.46
CA GLU A 17 -0.54 -3.48 -17.18
C GLU A 17 -0.61 -2.70 -15.86
N PRO A 18 -1.26 -1.52 -15.84
CA PRO A 18 -1.47 -0.81 -14.58
C PRO A 18 -2.21 -1.76 -13.64
N GLY A 19 -1.63 -2.05 -12.48
CA GLY A 19 -2.23 -2.93 -11.49
C GLY A 19 -3.67 -2.49 -11.18
N GLU A 20 -4.60 -3.45 -11.10
CA GLU A 20 -6.01 -3.18 -10.82
C GLU A 20 -6.16 -2.27 -9.60
N LEU A 21 -6.76 -1.10 -9.83
CA LEU A 21 -6.99 -0.12 -8.77
C LEU A 21 -8.17 -0.58 -7.92
N GLN A 22 -7.94 -0.82 -6.64
CA GLN A 22 -8.95 -1.27 -5.69
C GLN A 22 -9.39 -0.10 -4.80
N TRP A 23 -10.70 0.12 -4.73
CA TRP A 23 -11.29 1.12 -3.85
C TRP A 23 -11.39 0.59 -2.42
N ILE A 24 -11.07 1.44 -1.43
CA ILE A 24 -11.17 1.10 0.00
C ILE A 24 -12.40 1.75 0.62
N CYS A 25 -12.46 3.08 0.58
CA CYS A 25 -13.53 3.84 1.22
C CYS A 25 -13.59 5.30 0.73
N ASN A 26 -14.70 5.97 1.03
CA ASN A 26 -14.86 7.42 0.91
C ASN A 26 -15.24 8.04 2.26
N SER A 27 -14.73 9.23 2.52
CA SER A 27 -15.16 10.13 3.59
C SER A 27 -15.74 11.41 3.01
N SER A 28 -16.06 12.37 3.87
CA SER A 28 -16.60 13.66 3.43
C SER A 28 -15.59 14.56 2.73
N ASP A 29 -14.30 14.27 2.76
CA ASP A 29 -13.30 15.12 2.09
C ASP A 29 -12.21 14.32 1.38
N SER A 30 -12.31 12.99 1.36
CA SER A 30 -11.33 12.17 0.66
C SER A 30 -11.87 10.82 0.21
N SER A 31 -11.18 10.28 -0.79
CA SER A 31 -11.42 8.95 -1.31
C SER A 31 -10.10 8.19 -1.36
N VAL A 32 -10.13 6.93 -0.96
CA VAL A 32 -8.93 6.10 -0.76
C VAL A 32 -8.98 4.87 -1.66
N TRP A 33 -7.91 4.67 -2.41
CA TRP A 33 -7.68 3.51 -3.26
C TRP A 33 -6.29 2.95 -3.05
N TYR A 34 -6.06 1.73 -3.51
CA TYR A 34 -4.73 1.16 -3.60
C TYR A 34 -4.56 0.30 -4.84
N SER A 35 -3.31 0.00 -5.17
CA SER A 35 -2.91 -0.94 -6.21
C SER A 35 -1.65 -1.65 -5.76
N HIS A 36 -1.40 -2.84 -6.30
CA HIS A 36 -0.13 -3.53 -6.07
C HIS A 36 0.99 -2.87 -6.89
N CYS A 37 2.14 -2.64 -6.25
CA CYS A 37 3.36 -2.19 -6.92
C CYS A 37 4.42 -3.30 -7.06
N ASP A 38 4.13 -4.49 -6.55
CA ASP A 38 4.95 -5.68 -6.73
C ASP A 38 4.43 -6.58 -7.86
N ASN A 39 5.34 -7.37 -8.44
CA ASN A 39 4.97 -8.39 -9.42
C ASN A 39 4.24 -9.57 -8.76
N MET A 40 4.43 -9.78 -7.46
CA MET A 40 3.81 -10.86 -6.70
C MET A 40 2.59 -10.35 -5.93
N LYS A 41 1.47 -10.18 -6.63
CA LYS A 41 0.19 -9.76 -6.03
C LYS A 41 -0.25 -10.74 -4.93
N VAL A 42 -0.04 -10.36 -3.67
CA VAL A 42 -0.58 -11.10 -2.51
C VAL A 42 -2.02 -10.63 -2.31
N PRO A 43 -3.02 -11.54 -2.23
CA PRO A 43 -4.37 -11.14 -1.92
C PRO A 43 -4.40 -10.55 -0.50
N ILE A 44 -4.69 -9.25 -0.42
CA ILE A 44 -4.82 -8.50 0.81
C ILE A 44 -6.20 -7.84 0.82
N SER A 45 -6.86 -7.87 1.98
CA SER A 45 -8.10 -7.16 2.21
C SER A 45 -7.84 -6.05 3.22
N ILE A 46 -8.24 -4.84 2.85
CA ILE A 46 -8.02 -3.62 3.62
C ILE A 46 -9.36 -2.91 3.76
N ALA A 47 -9.78 -2.66 5.00
CA ALA A 47 -10.96 -1.85 5.28
C ALA A 47 -10.65 -0.82 6.36
N ILE A 48 -11.15 0.40 6.18
CA ILE A 48 -10.92 1.53 7.08
C ILE A 48 -12.27 2.02 7.60
N GLN A 49 -12.47 2.01 8.92
CA GLN A 49 -13.74 2.39 9.54
C GLN A 49 -13.56 3.28 10.78
N PRO A 50 -14.14 4.52 10.79
CA PRO A 50 -14.68 5.23 9.63
C PRO A 50 -13.58 5.55 8.61
N CYS A 51 -13.97 5.84 7.36
CA CYS A 51 -13.01 6.22 6.35
C CYS A 51 -12.21 7.45 6.78
N MET A 52 -10.92 7.46 6.44
CA MET A 52 -9.99 8.53 6.76
C MET A 52 -10.49 9.87 6.22
N SER A 53 -10.41 10.94 7.02
CA SER A 53 -10.64 12.33 6.58
C SER A 53 -9.36 13.14 6.74
N MET A 54 -9.02 13.94 5.73
CA MET A 54 -7.77 14.70 5.71
C MET A 54 -7.75 15.82 6.76
N LYS A 55 -8.92 16.30 7.21
CA LYS A 55 -9.06 17.20 8.38
C LYS A 55 -8.59 16.57 9.70
N GLY A 56 -8.43 15.24 9.74
CA GLY A 56 -8.07 14.47 10.93
C GLY A 56 -9.15 13.45 11.23
N SER A 57 -8.73 12.22 11.51
CA SER A 57 -9.66 11.13 11.80
C SER A 57 -9.05 10.12 12.78
N ARG A 58 -9.94 9.43 13.48
CA ARG A 58 -9.62 8.29 14.32
C ARG A 58 -10.53 7.14 13.91
N GLY A 59 -10.00 5.93 13.95
CA GLY A 59 -10.73 4.76 13.51
C GLY A 59 -9.92 3.49 13.61
N TYR A 60 -10.39 2.50 12.88
CA TYR A 60 -9.81 1.16 12.83
C TYR A 60 -9.47 0.79 11.40
N LEU A 61 -8.30 0.20 11.24
CA LEU A 61 -7.80 -0.41 10.02
C LEU A 61 -7.92 -1.93 10.19
N HIS A 62 -8.83 -2.54 9.45
CA HIS A 62 -8.96 -3.99 9.37
C HIS A 62 -8.08 -4.50 8.22
N LEU A 63 -7.20 -5.44 8.55
CA LEU A 63 -6.28 -6.07 7.60
C LEU A 63 -6.44 -7.58 7.65
N SER A 64 -6.65 -8.18 6.49
CA SER A 64 -6.67 -9.63 6.34
C SER A 64 -5.79 -10.06 5.17
N PHE A 65 -4.78 -10.88 5.43
CA PHE A 65 -3.89 -11.43 4.40
C PHE A 65 -3.17 -12.69 4.90
N ILE A 66 -2.61 -13.44 3.96
CA ILE A 66 -1.74 -14.60 4.26
C ILE A 66 -0.33 -14.23 3.82
N PRO A 67 0.63 -14.06 4.75
CA PRO A 67 1.98 -13.66 4.44
C PRO A 67 2.74 -14.81 3.77
N ARG A 68 3.55 -14.48 2.78
CA ARG A 68 4.42 -15.47 2.09
C ARG A 68 5.73 -15.71 2.84
N ARG A 69 5.97 -14.98 3.92
CA ARG A 69 7.18 -14.98 4.76
C ARG A 69 6.80 -14.72 6.22
N ASP A 70 7.69 -15.03 7.15
CA ASP A 70 7.45 -14.74 8.57
C ASP A 70 7.43 -13.22 8.80
N ILE A 71 6.51 -12.72 9.64
CA ILE A 71 6.29 -11.28 9.89
C ILE A 71 7.25 -10.71 10.97
N LYS A 72 8.21 -11.52 11.42
CA LYS A 72 9.18 -11.08 12.43
C LYS A 72 10.03 -9.92 11.87
N LYS A 73 10.16 -8.85 12.65
CA LYS A 73 10.91 -7.63 12.29
C LYS A 73 10.31 -6.82 11.12
N LEU A 74 8.99 -6.84 10.96
CA LEU A 74 8.28 -6.02 9.97
C LEU A 74 8.54 -4.51 10.14
N TYR A 75 8.93 -3.87 9.05
CA TYR A 75 8.92 -2.42 8.91
C TYR A 75 8.40 -2.00 7.53
N PHE A 76 7.94 -0.76 7.43
CA PHE A 76 7.51 -0.15 6.18
C PHE A 76 8.48 0.94 5.75
N ASN A 77 8.88 0.92 4.48
CA ASN A 77 9.40 2.12 3.82
C ASN A 77 8.22 2.82 3.14
N LEU A 78 8.01 4.09 3.51
CA LEU A 78 6.93 4.92 2.99
C LEU A 78 7.50 5.99 2.06
N TYR A 79 7.08 5.95 0.80
CA TYR A 79 7.39 6.94 -0.21
C TYR A 79 6.14 7.77 -0.47
N LEU A 80 6.12 8.98 0.10
CA LEU A 80 4.99 9.88 -0.01
C LEU A 80 5.23 10.86 -1.15
N SER A 81 4.21 11.08 -1.98
CA SER A 81 4.20 12.09 -3.02
C SER A 81 2.93 12.94 -2.89
N ILE A 82 3.09 14.25 -2.87
CA ILE A 82 1.99 15.21 -2.78
C ILE A 82 1.96 16.02 -4.07
N ASN A 83 0.90 15.90 -4.87
CA ASN A 83 0.79 16.62 -6.15
C ASN A 83 2.04 16.45 -7.04
N SER A 84 2.61 15.24 -7.06
CA SER A 84 3.84 14.87 -7.80
C SER A 84 5.15 15.41 -7.22
N MET A 85 5.13 15.93 -5.99
CA MET A 85 6.34 16.25 -5.23
C MET A 85 6.64 15.14 -4.24
N ASP A 86 7.79 14.48 -4.42
CA ASP A 86 8.22 13.39 -3.55
C ASP A 86 8.81 13.93 -2.23
N LEU A 87 8.40 13.33 -1.12
CA LEU A 87 8.90 13.61 0.21
C LEU A 87 10.02 12.63 0.57
N PRO A 88 10.89 12.97 1.54
CA PRO A 88 11.89 12.05 2.06
C PRO A 88 11.25 10.75 2.53
N VAL A 89 11.91 9.63 2.21
CA VAL A 89 11.47 8.28 2.59
C VAL A 89 11.39 8.19 4.11
N ARG A 90 10.28 7.63 4.61
CA ARG A 90 10.10 7.37 6.05
C ARG A 90 10.13 5.87 6.31
N LYS A 91 10.93 5.46 7.29
CA LYS A 91 10.98 4.08 7.77
C LYS A 91 10.16 3.96 9.05
N GLU A 92 9.05 3.23 8.99
CA GLU A 92 8.17 2.98 10.13
C GLU A 92 8.31 1.52 10.59
N VAL A 93 8.84 1.31 11.79
CA VAL A 93 9.04 -0.04 12.35
C VAL A 93 7.77 -0.48 13.07
N ILE A 94 7.17 -1.59 12.64
CA ILE A 94 5.91 -2.11 13.19
C ILE A 94 6.15 -3.25 14.17
N CYS A 95 7.07 -4.14 13.82
CA CYS A 95 7.52 -5.24 14.68
C CYS A 95 9.03 -5.12 14.84
N ARG A 96 9.51 -5.03 16.07
CA ARG A 96 10.94 -5.12 16.45
C ARG A 96 11.35 -6.58 16.69
N GLY A 97 10.39 -7.43 17.03
CA GLY A 97 10.58 -8.85 17.32
C GLY A 97 9.27 -9.63 17.28
N SER A 98 9.28 -10.83 17.85
CA SER A 98 8.09 -11.68 18.00
C SER A 98 7.23 -11.26 19.20
N ASP A 99 7.82 -10.66 20.23
CA ASP A 99 7.11 -10.18 21.41
C ASP A 99 6.95 -8.67 21.33
N ASP A 100 6.06 -8.23 20.45
CA ASP A 100 5.77 -6.82 20.23
C ASP A 100 4.29 -6.49 20.51
N VAL A 101 3.95 -5.21 20.41
CA VAL A 101 2.63 -4.65 20.70
C VAL A 101 1.54 -5.32 19.87
N TYR A 102 1.85 -5.67 18.61
CA TYR A 102 0.89 -6.30 17.72
C TYR A 102 1.04 -7.82 17.70
N SER A 103 -0.07 -8.53 17.92
CA SER A 103 -0.11 -10.00 17.93
C SER A 103 0.34 -10.62 16.60
N PHE A 104 0.09 -9.93 15.47
CA PHE A 104 0.49 -10.40 14.15
C PHE A 104 2.00 -10.41 13.92
N CYS A 105 2.81 -9.80 14.79
CA CYS A 105 4.27 -9.87 14.71
C CYS A 105 4.82 -11.30 14.92
N ARG A 106 4.01 -12.21 15.46
CA ARG A 106 4.33 -13.64 15.61
C ARG A 106 3.92 -14.50 14.41
N ALA A 107 3.16 -13.94 13.48
CA ALA A 107 2.60 -14.71 12.38
C ALA A 107 3.72 -15.26 11.49
N LEU A 108 3.65 -16.56 11.24
CA LEU A 108 4.56 -17.29 10.36
C LEU A 108 4.04 -17.29 8.93
N LYS A 109 4.93 -17.63 8.00
CA LYS A 109 4.58 -17.87 6.60
C LYS A 109 3.39 -18.83 6.50
N GLY A 110 2.36 -18.41 5.75
CA GLY A 110 1.17 -19.21 5.49
C GLY A 110 0.06 -19.10 6.54
N GLU A 111 0.30 -18.44 7.67
CA GLU A 111 -0.73 -18.21 8.69
C GLU A 111 -1.66 -17.06 8.31
N THR A 112 -2.96 -17.20 8.58
CA THR A 112 -3.90 -16.10 8.32
C THR A 112 -3.70 -14.98 9.32
N VAL A 113 -3.28 -13.82 8.85
CA VAL A 113 -3.30 -12.58 9.63
C VAL A 113 -4.64 -11.92 9.43
N ASN A 114 -5.45 -11.86 10.49
CA ASN A 114 -6.69 -11.09 10.51
C ASN A 114 -6.67 -10.20 11.76
N THR A 115 -6.45 -8.91 11.57
CA THR A 115 -6.20 -7.97 12.67
C THR A 115 -6.91 -6.64 12.45
N THR A 116 -7.08 -5.94 13.56
CA THR A 116 -7.65 -4.60 13.59
C THR A 116 -6.67 -3.68 14.32
N VAL A 117 -6.18 -2.67 13.62
CA VAL A 117 -5.23 -1.68 14.14
C VAL A 117 -5.94 -0.35 14.32
N GLY A 118 -5.95 0.18 15.54
CA GLY A 118 -6.46 1.53 15.79
C GLY A 118 -5.52 2.59 15.22
N PHE A 119 -6.07 3.61 14.57
CA PHE A 119 -5.31 4.77 14.10
C PHE A 119 -5.93 6.08 14.60
N SER A 120 -5.10 7.10 14.75
CA SER A 120 -5.51 8.46 15.08
C SER A 120 -4.49 9.44 14.54
N PHE A 121 -4.94 10.39 13.73
CA PHE A 121 -4.08 11.48 13.28
C PHE A 121 -4.83 12.81 13.33
N ARG A 122 -4.08 13.87 13.65
CA ARG A 122 -4.56 15.25 13.59
C ARG A 122 -4.18 15.81 12.23
N GLY A 123 -5.16 16.26 11.44
CA GLY A 123 -4.88 16.87 10.14
C GLY A 123 -4.21 18.23 10.34
N ILE A 124 -3.03 18.44 9.71
CA ILE A 124 -2.26 19.69 9.85
C ILE A 124 -2.67 20.73 8.78
N ARG A 125 -3.78 20.47 8.05
CA ARG A 125 -4.22 21.10 6.78
C ARG A 125 -3.45 20.57 5.58
N PHE A 126 -4.11 19.68 4.85
CA PHE A 126 -3.62 19.15 3.60
C PHE A 126 -4.17 20.00 2.44
N SER A 127 -3.35 20.26 1.41
CA SER A 127 -3.81 20.94 0.20
C SER A 127 -4.76 20.05 -0.61
N LYS A 128 -5.69 20.65 -1.35
CA LYS A 128 -6.47 19.90 -2.35
C LYS A 128 -5.52 19.18 -3.32
N GLY A 129 -5.88 17.96 -3.72
CA GLY A 129 -5.17 17.26 -4.77
C GLY A 129 -5.00 15.77 -4.54
N ARG A 130 -4.02 15.19 -5.24
CA ARG A 130 -3.74 13.75 -5.24
C ARG A 130 -2.50 13.47 -4.41
N TYR A 131 -2.69 12.58 -3.45
CA TYR A 131 -1.64 12.05 -2.59
C TYR A 131 -1.35 10.62 -3.01
N ARG A 132 -0.07 10.30 -3.15
CA ARG A 132 0.40 8.93 -3.37
C ARG A 132 1.24 8.51 -2.18
N CYS A 133 1.02 7.30 -1.68
CA CYS A 133 1.84 6.69 -0.65
C CYS A 133 2.17 5.28 -1.08
N VAL A 134 3.43 5.02 -1.43
CA VAL A 134 3.91 3.67 -1.66
C VAL A 134 4.41 3.12 -0.33
N ALA A 135 3.80 2.03 0.12
CA ALA A 135 4.18 1.31 1.33
C ALA A 135 4.82 -0.02 0.93
N GLU A 136 6.14 -0.09 1.11
CA GLU A 136 6.91 -1.32 0.95
C GLU A 136 7.02 -2.02 2.31
N ALA A 137 6.38 -3.18 2.45
CA ALA A 137 6.48 -4.01 3.63
C ALA A 137 7.74 -4.89 3.53
N ILE A 138 8.65 -4.80 4.49
CA ILE A 138 9.88 -5.59 4.53
C ILE A 138 9.94 -6.34 5.86
N THR A 139 10.31 -7.62 5.80
CA THR A 139 10.32 -8.51 6.96
C THR A 139 11.55 -9.44 6.99
N GLY A 140 11.79 -10.03 8.15
CA GLY A 140 12.86 -11.01 8.37
C GLY A 140 14.25 -10.38 8.56
N ASN A 141 15.23 -11.24 8.82
CA ASN A 141 16.64 -10.80 8.97
C ASN A 141 17.31 -10.52 7.62
N THR A 142 16.81 -11.14 6.55
CA THR A 142 17.32 -11.01 5.18
C THR A 142 16.65 -9.87 4.41
N GLU A 143 15.84 -9.03 5.10
CA GLU A 143 15.13 -7.87 4.54
C GLU A 143 14.38 -8.20 3.25
N GLU A 144 13.53 -9.22 3.30
CA GLU A 144 12.72 -9.63 2.15
C GLU A 144 11.44 -8.80 2.07
N MET A 145 11.07 -8.38 0.85
CA MET A 145 9.79 -7.72 0.60
C MET A 145 8.62 -8.68 0.81
N LEU A 146 7.72 -8.33 1.71
CA LEU A 146 6.50 -9.07 2.02
C LEU A 146 5.39 -8.75 1.02
N PHE A 147 5.17 -7.45 0.76
CA PHE A 147 4.29 -6.93 -0.28
C PHE A 147 4.59 -5.44 -0.55
N CYS A 148 4.13 -4.93 -1.70
CA CYS A 148 4.18 -3.51 -2.03
C CYS A 148 2.78 -3.00 -2.40
N LEU A 149 2.31 -1.96 -1.69
CA LEU A 149 1.04 -1.29 -1.99
C LEU A 149 1.24 0.17 -2.31
N ASN A 150 0.65 0.62 -3.41
CA ASN A 150 0.59 2.00 -3.84
C ASN A 150 -0.80 2.57 -3.55
N PHE A 151 -0.91 3.30 -2.45
CA PHE A 151 -2.12 4.00 -2.03
C PHE A 151 -2.26 5.32 -2.78
N THR A 152 -3.46 5.58 -3.28
CA THR A 152 -3.88 6.87 -3.79
C THR A 152 -4.95 7.43 -2.88
N VAL A 153 -4.74 8.64 -2.39
CA VAL A 153 -5.76 9.40 -1.67
C VAL A 153 -6.06 10.66 -2.48
N ILE A 154 -7.32 10.85 -2.85
CA ILE A 154 -7.78 12.08 -3.47
C ILE A 154 -8.43 12.91 -2.38
N HIS A 155 -7.89 14.10 -2.10
CA HIS A 155 -8.47 15.05 -1.18
C HIS A 155 -9.19 16.15 -1.97
N ASP A 156 -10.49 16.29 -1.74
CA ASP A 156 -11.24 17.47 -2.17
C ASP A 156 -11.93 18.09 -0.95
N PRO A 157 -11.44 19.26 -0.46
CA PRO A 157 -12.01 19.92 0.70
C PRO A 157 -13.44 20.43 0.47
N ASN A 158 -13.90 20.45 -0.78
CA ASN A 158 -15.23 20.89 -1.19
C ASN A 158 -16.24 19.75 -1.37
N PHE A 159 -15.90 18.50 -1.04
CA PHE A 159 -16.92 17.45 -0.93
C PHE A 159 -17.90 17.86 0.19
N ASN A 160 -19.07 18.31 -0.23
CA ASN A 160 -20.28 18.48 0.57
C ASN A 160 -21.36 17.64 -0.09
#